data_AF-T0GY71-F1
#
_entry.id   AF-T0GY71-F1
#
_cell.length_a   1.000
_cell.length_b   1.000
_cell.length_c   1.000
_cell.angle_alpha   90.00
_cell.angle_beta   90.00
_cell.angle_gamma   90.00
#
_symmetry.space_group_name_H-M   'P 1'
#
loop_
_entity.id
_entity.type
_entity.pdbx_description
1 polymer ?
#
loop_
_entity_poly.entity_id
_entity_poly.type
_entity_poly.pdbx_seq_one_letter_code
_entity_poly.pdbx_strand_id
1 'polypeptide(L)'
;MEPGEWELRERGAERESSGPRRLCVSQLRQLVQLRHPRAACKQLTLQEAGNRLSVSYDCGGAGGGRTELRVETPRLVQLRSQGIADGAPFSFDMEARRIGACR
;
A
#
# COMPACT_ATOMS: atom_id res chain seq x y z
N MET A 1 13.26 2.87 4.37
CA MET A 1 12.48 1.66 4.70
C MET A 1 13.36 0.46 4.45
N GLU A 2 13.33 -0.53 5.33
CA GLU A 2 14.15 -1.74 5.19
C GLU A 2 13.42 -2.82 4.37
N PRO A 3 14.12 -3.53 3.46
CA PRO A 3 13.55 -4.72 2.84
C PRO A 3 13.31 -5.83 3.87
N GLY A 4 12.31 -6.68 3.65
CA GLY A 4 12.00 -7.79 4.54
C GLY A 4 10.56 -8.29 4.46
N GLU A 5 10.19 -9.16 5.40
CA GLU A 5 8.81 -9.57 5.61
C GLU A 5 8.08 -8.48 6.39
N TRP A 6 6.93 -8.04 5.88
CA TRP A 6 6.07 -7.03 6.51
C TRP A 6 4.70 -7.62 6.79
N GLU A 7 4.16 -7.31 7.96
CA GLU A 7 2.76 -7.54 8.33
C GLU A 7 1.96 -6.26 8.11
N LEU A 8 0.86 -6.36 7.37
CA LEU A 8 -0.05 -5.27 7.05
C LEU A 8 -1.39 -5.49 7.75
N ARG A 9 -1.90 -4.45 8.40
CA ARG A 9 -3.17 -4.45 9.14
C ARG A 9 -4.01 -3.26 8.74
N GLU A 10 -5.28 -3.48 8.44
CA GLU A 10 -6.23 -2.38 8.22
C GLU A 10 -6.53 -1.66 9.54
N ARG A 11 -6.58 -0.33 9.50
CA ARG A 11 -6.96 0.51 10.62
C ARG A 11 -8.43 0.90 10.50
N GLY A 12 -9.15 0.89 11.62
CA GLY A 12 -10.51 1.44 11.70
C GLY A 12 -11.63 0.53 11.17
N ALA A 13 -11.33 -0.70 10.75
CA ALA A 13 -12.37 -1.68 10.47
C ALA A 13 -12.86 -2.29 11.80
N GLU A 14 -14.14 -2.08 12.16
CA GLU A 14 -14.78 -2.63 13.37
C GLU A 14 -14.72 -4.18 13.45
N ARG A 15 -14.47 -4.82 12.31
CA ARG A 15 -14.04 -6.21 12.17
C ARG A 15 -12.89 -6.22 11.18
N GLU A 16 -11.68 -6.63 11.59
CA GLU A 16 -10.64 -7.07 10.65
C GLU A 16 -11.22 -8.25 9.85
N SER A 17 -11.95 -7.97 8.76
CA SER A 17 -12.61 -9.02 7.96
C SER A 17 -11.60 -9.95 7.28
N SER A 18 -10.38 -9.46 7.14
CA SER A 18 -9.20 -10.16 6.67
C SER A 18 -8.11 -9.92 7.70
N GLY A 19 -7.63 -10.99 8.33
CA GLY A 19 -6.52 -10.94 9.29
C GLY A 19 -5.23 -10.36 8.70
N PRO A 20 -4.18 -10.20 9.52
CA PRO A 20 -2.93 -9.58 9.10
C PRO A 20 -2.37 -10.20 7.82
N ARG A 21 -2.13 -9.38 6.80
CA ARG A 21 -1.55 -9.82 5.52
C ARG A 21 -0.04 -9.73 5.58
N ARG A 22 0.66 -10.82 5.25
CA ARG A 22 2.12 -10.82 5.16
C ARG A 22 2.58 -10.63 3.73
N LEU A 23 3.63 -9.82 3.54
CA LEU A 23 4.21 -9.53 2.23
C LEU A 23 5.73 -9.40 2.35
N CYS A 24 6.45 -10.10 1.47
CA CYS A 24 7.88 -9.81 1.27
C CYS A 24 8.00 -8.52 0.46
N VAL A 25 8.51 -7.47 1.11
CA VAL A 25 8.70 -6.15 0.51
C VAL A 25 10.19 -5.96 0.23
N SER A 26 10.54 -5.92 -1.05
CA SER A 26 11.85 -5.51 -1.54
C SER A 26 11.81 -4.11 -2.15
N GLN A 27 10.63 -3.66 -2.59
CA GLN A 27 10.42 -2.36 -3.23
C GLN A 27 9.15 -1.68 -2.72
N LEU A 28 9.22 -0.36 -2.57
CA LEU A 28 8.12 0.46 -2.03
C LEU A 28 6.82 0.35 -2.85
N ARG A 29 6.93 0.13 -4.17
CA ARG A 29 5.77 -0.02 -5.08
C ARG A 29 4.84 -1.17 -4.66
N GLN A 30 5.38 -2.21 -4.02
CA GLN A 30 4.58 -3.35 -3.53
C GLN A 30 3.60 -2.95 -2.42
N LEU A 31 3.89 -1.86 -1.70
CA LEU A 31 3.02 -1.29 -0.67
C LEU A 31 2.07 -0.22 -1.23
N VAL A 32 2.35 0.33 -2.41
CA VAL A 32 1.55 1.39 -3.03
C VAL A 32 0.35 0.84 -3.79
N GLN A 33 0.47 -0.35 -4.39
CA GLN A 33 -0.54 -0.93 -5.29
C GLN A 33 -1.25 -2.15 -4.68
N LEU A 34 -1.55 -2.11 -3.37
CA LEU A 34 -2.07 -3.28 -2.63
C LEU A 34 -3.37 -3.88 -3.20
N ARG A 35 -4.20 -3.05 -3.86
CA ARG A 35 -5.44 -3.43 -4.53
C ARG A 35 -5.27 -3.87 -5.99
N HIS A 36 -4.12 -3.56 -6.60
CA HIS A 36 -3.82 -3.89 -7.99
C HIS A 36 -2.47 -4.63 -8.13
N PRO A 37 -2.17 -5.66 -7.32
CA PRO A 37 -0.83 -6.25 -7.23
C PRO A 37 -0.37 -6.99 -8.51
N ARG A 38 -1.29 -7.31 -9.42
CA ARG A 38 -1.03 -8.05 -10.67
C ARG A 38 -1.30 -7.24 -11.93
N ALA A 39 -1.78 -5.99 -11.80
CA ALA A 39 -2.11 -5.17 -12.96
C ALA A 39 -0.88 -4.39 -13.43
N ALA A 40 -0.70 -4.28 -14.76
CA ALA A 40 0.30 -3.41 -15.35
C ALA A 40 -0.17 -1.95 -15.26
N CYS A 41 -0.01 -1.34 -14.08
CA CYS A 41 -0.44 0.02 -13.84
C CYS A 41 0.62 1.04 -14.28
N LYS A 42 0.19 2.09 -14.97
CA LYS A 42 1.00 3.27 -15.26
C LYS A 42 1.04 4.15 -14.02
N GLN A 43 2.24 4.52 -13.60
CA GLN A 43 2.40 5.52 -12.54
C GLN A 43 2.19 6.90 -13.14
N LEU A 44 1.20 7.65 -12.64
CA LEU A 44 0.82 8.95 -13.19
C LEU A 44 1.50 10.10 -12.47
N THR A 45 1.70 9.97 -11.15
CA THR A 45 2.29 11.04 -10.34
C THR A 45 3.05 10.45 -9.17
N LEU A 46 4.22 11.02 -8.89
CA LEU A 46 5.03 10.75 -7.71
C LEU A 46 5.30 12.09 -7.01
N GLN A 47 4.90 12.21 -5.75
CA GLN A 47 5.22 13.37 -4.92
C GLN A 47 5.90 12.89 -3.65
N GLU A 48 7.10 13.40 -3.40
CA GLU A 48 7.88 13.08 -2.20
C GLU A 48 8.02 14.34 -1.35
N ALA A 49 7.76 14.23 -0.04
CA ALA A 49 7.88 15.34 0.90
C ALA A 49 8.33 14.82 2.26
N GLY A 50 9.63 14.92 2.54
CA GLY A 50 10.23 14.44 3.80
C GLY A 50 10.00 12.94 4.00
N ASN A 51 9.18 12.57 4.98
CA ASN A 51 8.82 11.18 5.26
C ASN A 51 7.52 10.72 4.58
N ARG A 52 6.97 11.51 3.64
CA ARG A 52 5.73 11.19 2.92
C ARG A 52 5.99 10.93 1.44
N LEU A 53 5.26 9.96 0.90
CA LEU A 53 5.20 9.63 -0.50
C LEU A 53 3.73 9.57 -0.93
N SER A 54 3.37 10.25 -2.01
CA SER A 54 2.07 10.10 -2.66
C SER A 54 2.25 9.59 -4.07
N VAL A 55 1.56 8.51 -4.40
CA VAL A 55 1.59 7.89 -5.73
C VAL A 55 0.19 7.76 -6.27
N SER A 56 -0.04 8.32 -7.45
CA SER A 56 -1.24 8.05 -8.24
C SER A 56 -0.89 7.07 -9.36
N TYR A 57 -1.76 6.11 -9.60
CA TYR A 57 -1.58 5.07 -10.61
C TYR A 57 -2.89 4.78 -11.34
N ASP A 58 -2.77 4.38 -12.59
CA ASP A 58 -3.87 3.99 -13.48
C ASP A 58 -3.59 2.60 -14.04
N CYS A 59 -4.56 1.71 -13.94
CA CYS A 59 -4.49 0.32 -14.38
C CYS A 59 -5.46 0.05 -15.55
N GLY A 60 -5.88 1.09 -16.27
CA GLY A 60 -6.87 0.99 -17.34
C GLY A 60 -8.21 0.42 -16.86
N GLY A 61 -8.71 -0.60 -17.56
CA GLY A 61 -10.02 -1.21 -17.25
C GLY A 61 -10.14 -1.85 -15.87
N ALA A 62 -9.01 -2.14 -15.19
CA ALA A 62 -9.02 -2.63 -13.81
C ALA A 62 -9.31 -1.52 -12.78
N GLY A 63 -9.20 -0.25 -13.19
CA GLY A 63 -9.38 0.92 -12.34
C GLY A 63 -8.06 1.66 -12.09
N GLY A 64 -7.96 2.30 -10.93
CA GLY A 64 -6.83 3.16 -10.58
C GLY A 64 -6.96 3.67 -9.16
N GLY A 65 -5.91 4.31 -8.65
CA GLY A 65 -5.93 4.80 -7.29
C GLY A 65 -4.80 5.75 -6.94
N ARG A 66 -4.95 6.35 -5.75
CA ARG A 66 -3.93 7.16 -5.11
C ARG A 66 -3.60 6.52 -3.77
N THR A 67 -2.32 6.31 -3.52
CA THR A 67 -1.82 5.82 -2.25
C THR A 67 -0.87 6.84 -1.65
N GLU A 68 -1.14 7.22 -0.42
CA GLU A 68 -0.27 8.03 0.41
C GLU A 68 0.40 7.13 1.44
N LEU A 69 1.72 7.24 1.54
CA LEU A 69 2.55 6.47 2.43
C LEU A 69 3.33 7.45 3.31
N ARG A 70 3.31 7.24 4.62
CA ARG A 70 4.09 7.98 5.60
C ARG A 70 5.01 7.02 6.33
N VAL A 71 6.31 7.29 6.26
CA VAL A 71 7.34 6.54 6.96
C VAL A 71 7.46 7.07 8.38
N GLU A 72 7.03 6.28 9.36
CA GLU A 72 7.19 6.62 10.78
C GLU A 72 8.59 6.26 11.25
N THR A 73 9.05 5.06 10.86
CA THR A 73 10.40 4.55 11.12
C THR A 73 10.85 3.69 9.93
N PRO A 74 12.12 3.27 9.85
CA PRO A 74 12.55 2.33 8.82
C PRO A 74 11.76 1.00 8.78
N ARG A 75 11.05 0.65 9.87
CA ARG A 75 10.30 -0.60 10.07
C ARG A 75 8.79 -0.42 10.26
N LEU A 76 8.28 0.81 10.16
CA LEU A 76 6.88 1.13 10.37
C LEU A 76 6.44 2.19 9.37
N VAL A 77 5.40 1.89 8.59
CA VAL A 77 4.82 2.84 7.64
C VAL A 77 3.29 2.85 7.77
N GLN A 78 2.71 4.02 7.61
CA GLN A 78 1.27 4.21 7.55
C GLN A 78 0.89 4.42 6.09
N LEU A 79 -0.17 3.76 5.64
CA LEU A 79 -0.69 3.85 4.29
C LEU A 79 -2.14 4.28 4.33
N ARG A 80 -2.52 5.05 3.32
CA ARG A 80 -3.90 5.36 2.98
C ARG A 80 -4.03 5.20 1.47
N SER A 81 -5.03 4.46 1.03
CA SER A 81 -5.27 4.25 -0.39
C SER A 81 -6.75 4.38 -0.72
N GLN A 82 -7.04 5.01 -1.85
CA GLN A 82 -8.38 5.19 -2.35
C GLN A 82 -8.40 5.16 -3.88
N GLY A 83 -9.53 4.78 -4.46
CA GLY A 83 -9.67 4.71 -5.91
C GLY A 83 -10.83 3.84 -6.35
N ILE A 84 -10.71 3.31 -7.57
CA ILE A 84 -11.62 2.35 -8.18
C ILE A 84 -10.86 1.04 -8.41
N ALA A 85 -11.47 -0.08 -8.05
CA ALA A 85 -10.99 -1.42 -8.38
C ALA A 85 -12.19 -2.27 -8.81
N ASP A 86 -12.08 -2.99 -9.92
CA ASP A 86 -13.15 -3.86 -10.45
C ASP A 86 -14.51 -3.14 -10.59
N GLY A 87 -14.48 -1.86 -10.97
CA GLY A 87 -15.67 -1.02 -11.17
C GLY A 87 -16.31 -0.48 -9.89
N ALA A 88 -15.76 -0.77 -8.71
CA ALA A 88 -16.28 -0.29 -7.42
C ALA A 88 -15.27 0.64 -6.70
N PRO A 89 -15.75 1.66 -5.97
CA PRO A 89 -14.88 2.51 -5.16
C PRO A 89 -14.31 1.74 -3.97
N PHE A 90 -13.07 2.04 -3.63
CA PHE A 90 -12.44 1.59 -2.39
C PHE A 90 -11.76 2.75 -1.67
N SER A 91 -11.67 2.64 -0.35
CA SER A 91 -10.85 3.48 0.51
C SER A 91 -10.46 2.67 1.72
N PHE A 92 -9.17 2.67 2.08
CA PHE A 92 -8.69 2.01 3.28
C PHE A 92 -7.47 2.72 3.87
N ASP A 93 -7.28 2.50 5.16
CA ASP A 93 -6.12 2.91 5.92
C ASP A 93 -5.42 1.65 6.46
N MET A 94 -4.10 1.57 6.35
CA MET A 94 -3.32 0.41 6.78
C MET A 94 -2.04 0.81 7.50
N GLU A 95 -1.67 0.05 8.53
CA GLU A 95 -0.33 0.03 9.08
C GLU A 95 0.44 -1.14 8.49
N ALA A 96 1.68 -0.92 8.05
CA ALA A 96 2.60 -1.98 7.71
C ALA A 96 3.81 -1.93 8.64
N ARG A 97 4.14 -3.08 9.23
CA ARG A 97 5.25 -3.25 10.17
C ARG A 97 6.18 -4.37 9.70
N ARG A 98 7.49 -4.10 9.66
CA ARG A 98 8.49 -5.12 9.34
C ARG A 98 8.58 -6.12 10.48
N ILE A 99 8.45 -7.40 10.16
CA ILE A 99 8.50 -8.52 11.12
C ILE A 99 9.77 -9.38 10.99
N GLY A 100 10.57 -9.20 9.92
CA GLY A 100 11.81 -9.96 9.76
C GLY A 100 12.41 -9.88 8.36
N ALA A 101 13.36 -10.77 8.08
CA ALA A 101 13.77 -11.06 6.71
C ALA A 101 12.65 -11.82 5.98
N CYS A 102 12.62 -11.75 4.65
CA CYS A 102 11.73 -12.63 3.88
C CYS A 102 12.13 -14.09 4.10
N ARG A 103 11.14 -14.98 4.14
CA ARG A 103 11.30 -16.44 4.15
C ARG A 103 11.14 -17.01 2.76
#